data_AF-A0AA42TS99-F1
#
_entry.id   AF-A0AA42TS99-F1
#
_cell.length_a   1.000
_cell.length_b   1.000
_cell.length_c   1.000
_cell.angle_alpha   90.00
_cell.angle_beta   90.00
_cell.angle_gamma   90.00
#
_symmetry.space_group_name_H-M   'P 1'
#
loop_
_entity.id
_entity.type
_entity.pdbx_description
1 polymer ?
#
loop_
_entity_poly.entity_id
_entity_poly.type
_entity_poly.pdbx_seq_one_letter_code
_entity_poly.pdbx_strand_id
1 'polypeptide(L)' 'KSRNRCECCGNRIPLRRQQAIPGVRTCTECQRVLEIRQKQYLR' A
#
# COMPACT_ATOMS: atom_id res chain seq x y z
N LYS A 1 -10.67 -13.90 -3.85
CA LYS A 1 -9.47 -13.61 -4.68
C LYS A 1 -8.51 -12.72 -3.88
N SER A 2 -7.34 -13.21 -3.51
CA SER A 2 -6.31 -12.40 -2.83
C SER A 2 -5.79 -11.32 -3.79
N ARG A 3 -5.93 -10.04 -3.42
CA ARG A 3 -5.38 -8.90 -4.19
C ARG A 3 -3.89 -8.79 -3.92
N ASN A 4 -3.13 -9.61 -4.62
CA ASN A 4 -1.66 -9.59 -4.60
C ASN A 4 -1.07 -8.48 -5.48
N ARG A 5 -1.90 -7.58 -6.03
CA ARG A 5 -1.49 -6.45 -6.85
C ARG A 5 -2.02 -5.15 -6.27
N CYS A 6 -1.18 -4.13 -6.32
CA CYS A 6 -1.47 -2.78 -5.90
C CYS A 6 -2.55 -2.17 -6.77
N GLU A 7 -3.59 -1.61 -6.17
CA GLU A 7 -4.68 -0.94 -6.90
C GLU A 7 -4.23 0.41 -7.49
N CYS A 8 -3.16 1.03 -6.97
CA CYS A 8 -2.66 2.31 -7.47
C CYS A 8 -1.74 2.19 -8.70
N CYS A 9 -0.89 1.16 -8.75
CA CYS A 9 0.16 1.04 -9.77
C CYS A 9 0.22 -0.34 -10.45
N GLY A 10 -0.63 -1.28 -10.04
CA GLY A 10 -0.66 -2.64 -10.61
C GLY A 10 0.50 -3.56 -10.18
N ASN A 11 1.51 -3.04 -9.47
CA ASN A 11 2.66 -3.82 -9.00
C ASN A 11 2.28 -4.87 -7.97
N ARG A 12 3.06 -5.96 -7.87
CA ARG A 12 2.84 -6.97 -6.84
C ARG A 12 3.01 -6.38 -5.44
N ILE A 13 2.10 -6.71 -4.54
CA ILE A 13 2.20 -6.33 -3.12
C ILE A 13 3.17 -7.31 -2.44
N PRO A 14 4.23 -6.84 -1.75
CA PRO A 14 5.17 -7.73 -1.07
C PRO A 14 4.48 -8.65 -0.07
N LEU A 15 4.95 -9.90 0.06
CA LEU A 15 4.33 -10.89 0.95
C LEU A 15 4.29 -10.42 2.42
N ARG A 16 5.37 -9.75 2.87
CA ARG A 16 5.43 -9.15 4.22
C ARG A 16 4.27 -8.18 4.48
N ARG A 17 3.88 -7.39 3.47
CA ARG A 17 2.74 -6.45 3.57
C ARG A 17 1.41 -7.19 3.65
N GLN A 18 1.26 -8.28 2.89
CA GLN A 18 0.07 -9.12 2.91
C GLN A 18 -0.11 -9.83 4.25
N GLN A 19 0.99 -10.25 4.88
CA GLN A 19 0.99 -10.87 6.21
C GLN A 19 0.75 -9.85 7.32
N ALA A 20 1.39 -8.69 7.24
CA ALA A 20 1.24 -7.64 8.25
C ALA A 20 -0.16 -7.01 8.24
N ILE A 21 -0.79 -6.89 7.06
CA ILE A 21 -2.10 -6.25 6.91
C ILE A 21 -3.00 -7.16 6.05
N PRO A 22 -3.89 -7.93 6.69
CA PRO A 22 -4.88 -8.74 5.99
C PRO A 22 -5.76 -7.84 5.11
N GLY A 23 -5.74 -8.06 3.80
CA GLY A 23 -6.53 -7.28 2.84
C GLY A 23 -5.87 -5.99 2.34
N VAL A 24 -4.55 -5.85 2.50
CA VAL A 24 -3.77 -4.74 1.93
C VAL A 24 -4.04 -4.57 0.42
N ARG A 25 -4.26 -3.32 -0.01
CA ARG A 25 -4.58 -2.98 -1.40
C ARG A 25 -3.49 -2.17 -2.11
N THR A 26 -2.51 -1.66 -1.37
CA THR A 26 -1.44 -0.79 -1.86
C THR A 26 -0.07 -1.40 -1.61
N CYS A 27 0.84 -1.26 -2.58
CA CYS A 27 2.24 -1.63 -2.37
C CYS A 27 2.93 -0.65 -1.39
N THR A 28 4.12 -1.04 -0.91
CA THR A 28 4.90 -0.23 0.04
C THR A 28 5.21 1.17 -0.49
N GLU A 29 5.56 1.29 -1.77
CA GLU A 29 5.88 2.59 -2.38
C GLU A 29 4.66 3.53 -2.43
N CYS A 30 3.52 3.03 -2.92
CA CYS A 30 2.29 3.83 -2.96
C CYS A 30 1.82 4.18 -1.55
N GLN A 31 1.95 3.26 -0.60
CA GLN A 31 1.63 3.51 0.81
C GLN A 31 2.50 4.64 1.38
N ARG A 32 3.81 4.64 1.10
CA ARG A 32 4.74 5.67 1.56
C ARG A 32 4.37 7.06 1.02
N VAL A 33 3.99 7.15 -0.25
CA VAL A 33 3.54 8.42 -0.87
C VAL A 33 2.25 8.91 -0.20
N LEU A 34 1.29 8.01 0.07
CA LEU A 34 0.04 8.37 0.75
C LEU A 34 0.31 8.89 2.17
N GLU A 35 1.21 8.25 2.91
CA GLU A 35 1.58 8.68 4.26
C GLU A 35 2.28 10.05 4.28
N ILE A 36 3.17 10.32 3.31
CA ILE A 36 3.80 11.64 3.16
C ILE A 36 2.74 12.71 2.88
N ARG A 37 1.84 12.46 1.93
CA ARG A 37 0.75 13.39 1.59
C ARG A 37 -0.18 13.64 2.78
N GLN A 38 -0.54 12.59 3.51
CA GLN A 38 -1.42 12.68 4.68
C GLN A 38 -0.75 13.49 5.81
N LYS A 39 0.54 13.23 6.10
CA LYS A 39 1.30 14.01 7.10
C LYS A 39 1.46 15.47 6.70
N GLN A 40 1.62 15.75 5.41
CA GLN A 40 1.74 17.12 4.91
C GLN A 40 0.41 17.88 4.99
N TYR A 41 -0.73 17.20 4.86
CA TYR A 41 -2.05 17.81 5.00
C TYR A 41 -2.45 18.07 6.47
N LEU A 42 -1.89 17.31 7.40
CA LEU A 42 -2.14 17.46 8.85
C LEU A 42 -1.30 18.58 9.51
N ARG A 43 -0.51 19.31 8.72
CA ARG A 43 0.41 20.35 9.18
C ARG A 43 -0.10 21.72 8.80
#